data_AF-A0A497TVQ3-F1
#
_entry.id   AF-A0A497TVQ3-F1
#
_cell.length_a   1.000
_cell.length_b   1.000
_cell.length_c   1.000
_cell.angle_alpha   90.00
_cell.angle_beta   90.00
_cell.angle_gamma   90.00
#
_symmetry.space_group_name_H-M   'P 1'
#
loop_
_entity.id
_entity.type
_entity.pdbx_description
1 polymer ?
#
loop_
_entity_poly.entity_id
_entity_poly.type
_entity_poly.pdbx_seq_one_letter_code
_entity_poly.pdbx_strand_id
1 'polypeptide(L)'
;MAKPFHATENSITSDDATNLNGRDNLIQLEEVGPVSALPKELNQKIGDIDTELDDLRSELRKTNKRLKSSLSRLSDKDSDLNTKVSDAYQQLGDLDNAYQSLSKKSSHISKEIKAVSKSIDHVREKSESDIGSLNEGYVGLIARTEELAKKSKLTIQNLNRSIKQNAKALTDLEQQLQAEIESLAKITKERDDALSDTTDEISNDLSRAKKEIRSSQARMLKMQAVDLALEKRSEALEATTNELTNRSRELSRSVTTLNKRTSELSAAIETLQRKTEDQDRKISDLQENTDQTKRSLLLLATLENRHFRIVAAIIVLVILLATAFIFHEQANWRSEEQNNASLQTDIDGLNSNLHTSDTRLTELDSRVTKLDTLISEMDSRVTGMDDSVQERLNSIDDQAESLDGRVTNLRPHRQFGKDNVIHGSKWLASQPADHHVVHIATVSNKQDLYKFSERYGRYLKEDLSYLPLQSGGSQHFALVYGSFATRSEAKTALYRLPRYLGGRQPSIESMQTIQRHISE
;
A
#
# COMPACT_ATOMS: atom_id res chain seq x y z
N MET A 1 1.18 -1.66 105.18
CA MET A 1 2.23 -1.56 106.22
C MET A 1 2.56 -0.08 106.39
N ALA A 2 2.88 0.48 107.56
CA ALA A 2 2.62 0.07 108.94
C ALA A 2 2.71 1.31 109.85
N LYS A 3 1.94 1.33 110.95
CA LYS A 3 2.07 2.21 112.13
C LYS A 3 3.32 1.77 112.96
N PRO A 4 3.70 2.37 114.12
CA PRO A 4 3.24 3.61 114.82
C PRO A 4 4.38 4.42 115.55
N PHE A 5 4.00 5.41 116.41
CA PHE A 5 4.69 5.99 117.60
C PHE A 5 6.09 6.63 117.44
N HIS A 6 6.58 7.55 118.28
CA HIS A 6 6.13 8.13 119.58
C HIS A 6 5.87 9.67 119.44
N ALA A 7 5.13 10.41 120.27
CA ALA A 7 4.54 10.28 121.62
C ALA A 7 5.42 10.67 122.83
N THR A 8 5.11 11.86 123.40
CA THR A 8 5.42 12.33 124.79
C THR A 8 6.91 12.52 125.15
N GLU A 9 7.32 13.37 126.10
CA GLU A 9 6.62 14.01 127.25
C GLU A 9 6.87 15.53 127.41
N ASN A 10 5.98 16.15 128.21
CA ASN A 10 6.19 17.04 129.38
C ASN A 10 7.61 17.64 129.64
N SER A 11 7.75 18.82 130.27
CA SER A 11 6.85 19.40 131.28
C SER A 11 6.75 20.93 131.32
N ILE A 12 5.57 21.37 131.75
CA ILE A 12 5.30 22.66 132.40
C ILE A 12 6.06 22.71 133.74
N THR A 13 6.72 23.83 134.08
CA THR A 13 6.53 24.56 135.37
C THR A 13 7.45 25.79 135.53
N SER A 14 6.88 26.82 136.17
CA SER A 14 7.55 27.78 137.07
C SER A 14 8.63 28.73 136.51
N ASP A 15 8.16 29.94 136.19
CA ASP A 15 8.67 31.23 136.70
C ASP A 15 10.19 31.46 136.77
N ASP A 16 10.65 32.19 135.75
CA ASP A 16 11.71 33.17 135.85
C ASP A 16 11.33 34.30 136.84
N ALA A 17 12.05 34.40 137.97
CA ALA A 17 12.49 35.69 138.53
C ALA A 17 13.42 35.51 139.75
N THR A 18 14.71 35.68 139.49
CA THR A 18 15.78 36.08 140.41
C THR A 18 15.37 36.84 141.69
N ASN A 19 15.83 36.32 142.84
CA ASN A 19 16.78 36.99 143.76
C ASN A 19 16.61 38.51 144.02
N LEU A 20 16.37 38.92 145.28
CA LEU A 20 17.15 40.00 145.90
C LEU A 20 17.16 39.95 147.45
N ASN A 21 18.34 40.18 148.03
CA ASN A 21 18.66 40.28 149.47
C ASN A 21 17.83 41.33 150.24
N GLY A 22 17.67 41.17 151.58
CA GLY A 22 16.85 42.10 152.37
C GLY A 22 17.15 42.44 153.85
N ARG A 23 18.09 41.78 154.55
CA ARG A 23 18.61 42.13 155.91
C ARG A 23 17.67 42.15 157.14
N ASP A 24 18.03 41.32 158.12
CA ASP A 24 18.53 41.69 159.47
C ASP A 24 17.89 42.87 160.23
N ASN A 25 17.24 42.59 161.38
CA ASN A 25 17.73 42.87 162.75
C ASN A 25 16.63 42.50 163.79
N LEU A 26 16.85 41.62 164.77
CA LEU A 26 17.64 41.77 166.02
C LEU A 26 17.05 42.73 167.08
N ILE A 27 16.33 42.16 168.06
CA ILE A 27 16.29 42.63 169.47
C ILE A 27 16.36 41.39 170.39
N GLN A 28 17.11 41.50 171.49
CA GLN A 28 17.23 40.52 172.58
C GLN A 28 16.59 41.07 173.88
N LEU A 29 16.42 40.20 174.90
CA LEU A 29 16.71 40.42 176.34
C LEU A 29 15.66 39.84 177.32
N GLU A 30 15.98 38.67 177.87
CA GLU A 30 16.49 38.50 179.25
C GLU A 30 15.74 39.09 180.47
N GLU A 31 15.19 38.16 181.27
CA GLU A 31 15.03 38.08 182.75
C GLU A 31 14.46 39.21 183.67
N VAL A 32 13.50 38.76 184.49
CA VAL A 32 13.22 39.08 185.92
C VAL A 32 12.90 40.53 186.35
N GLY A 33 11.64 40.77 186.75
CA GLY A 33 11.22 41.93 187.57
C GLY A 33 9.68 42.03 187.74
N PRO A 34 9.12 42.33 188.94
CA PRO A 34 7.67 42.21 189.16
C PRO A 34 6.88 43.54 189.38
N VAL A 35 5.56 43.46 189.13
CA VAL A 35 4.44 44.35 189.57
C VAL A 35 4.17 45.68 188.82
N SER A 36 3.00 45.72 188.16
CA SER A 36 2.11 46.89 187.89
C SER A 36 2.57 48.06 187.00
N ALA A 37 1.97 48.18 185.78
CA ALA A 37 0.93 49.19 185.48
C ALA A 37 0.50 49.18 183.99
N LEU A 38 -0.74 48.75 183.67
CA LEU A 38 -1.32 48.88 182.32
C LEU A 38 -1.77 50.33 182.11
N PRO A 39 -1.17 51.10 181.18
CA PRO A 39 -1.95 51.46 179.99
C PRO A 39 -1.14 51.69 178.68
N LYS A 40 0.20 51.60 178.69
CA LYS A 40 1.03 52.22 177.63
C LYS A 40 1.17 51.40 176.34
N GLU A 41 1.03 50.09 176.39
CA GLU A 41 1.27 49.18 175.24
C GLU A 41 0.23 49.33 174.11
N LEU A 42 -1.01 49.74 174.43
CA LEU A 42 -2.13 49.68 173.50
C LEU A 42 -1.90 50.53 172.24
N ASN A 43 -1.29 51.71 172.40
CA ASN A 43 -1.06 52.66 171.32
C ASN A 43 0.01 52.20 170.33
N GLN A 44 0.93 51.31 170.72
CA GLN A 44 1.99 50.85 169.83
C GLN A 44 1.42 49.85 168.81
N LYS A 45 0.63 48.87 169.26
CA LYS A 45 -0.07 47.91 168.39
C LYS A 45 -1.00 48.55 167.36
N ILE A 46 -1.55 49.73 167.64
CA ILE A 46 -2.39 50.46 166.68
C ILE A 46 -1.56 50.98 165.50
N GLY A 47 -0.33 51.46 165.74
CA GLY A 47 0.58 51.89 164.68
C GLY A 47 1.10 50.74 163.82
N ASP A 48 1.35 49.58 164.44
CA ASP A 48 1.73 48.36 163.73
C ASP A 48 0.60 47.94 162.75
N ILE A 49 -0.66 47.96 163.21
CA ILE A 49 -1.84 47.60 162.39
C ILE A 49 -2.07 48.57 161.22
N ASP A 50 -1.92 49.89 161.41
CA ASP A 50 -2.03 50.84 160.30
C ASP A 50 -0.91 50.65 159.26
N THR A 51 0.29 50.24 159.70
CA THR A 51 1.42 49.92 158.83
C THR A 51 1.15 48.66 158.01
N GLU A 52 0.68 47.58 158.66
CA GLU A 52 0.23 46.36 157.96
C GLU A 52 -0.90 46.67 156.96
N LEU A 53 -1.86 47.52 157.33
CA LEU A 53 -3.00 47.88 156.48
C LEU A 53 -2.59 48.61 155.20
N ASP A 54 -1.62 49.53 155.27
CA ASP A 54 -1.11 50.23 154.09
C ASP A 54 -0.18 49.36 153.23
N ASP A 55 0.55 48.40 153.80
CA ASP A 55 1.26 47.38 153.03
C ASP A 55 0.29 46.38 152.36
N LEU A 56 -0.80 46.02 153.02
CA LEU A 56 -1.88 45.20 152.42
C LEU A 56 -2.57 45.95 151.27
N ARG A 57 -2.77 47.27 151.39
CA ARG A 57 -3.22 48.14 150.28
C ARG A 57 -2.17 48.25 149.16
N SER A 58 -0.88 48.25 149.51
CA SER A 58 0.24 48.25 148.56
C SER A 58 0.27 46.96 147.74
N GLU A 59 0.20 45.79 148.39
CA GLU A 59 0.09 44.50 147.72
C GLU A 59 -1.22 44.33 146.93
N LEU A 60 -2.36 44.82 147.43
CA LEU A 60 -3.61 44.82 146.67
C LEU A 60 -3.48 45.64 145.38
N ARG A 61 -2.78 46.78 145.42
CA ARG A 61 -2.46 47.60 144.22
C ARG A 61 -1.51 46.87 143.27
N LYS A 62 -0.44 46.23 143.79
CA LYS A 62 0.49 45.42 142.97
C LYS A 62 -0.23 44.24 142.30
N THR A 63 -1.05 43.52 143.07
CA THR A 63 -1.85 42.36 142.61
C THR A 63 -2.87 42.77 141.56
N ASN A 64 -3.61 43.86 141.76
CA ASN A 64 -4.58 44.37 140.78
C ASN A 64 -3.87 44.86 139.49
N LYS A 65 -2.69 45.49 139.60
CA LYS A 65 -1.86 45.84 138.44
C LYS A 65 -1.36 44.60 137.69
N ARG A 66 -0.94 43.54 138.39
CA ARG A 66 -0.59 42.23 137.80
C ARG A 66 -1.80 41.61 137.09
N LEU A 67 -2.95 41.54 137.76
CA LEU A 67 -4.22 41.05 137.19
C LEU A 67 -4.60 41.79 135.91
N LYS A 68 -4.53 43.12 135.90
CA LYS A 68 -4.78 43.92 134.70
C LYS A 68 -3.79 43.62 133.57
N SER A 69 -2.51 43.44 133.87
CA SER A 69 -1.51 43.06 132.86
C SER A 69 -1.70 41.63 132.32
N SER A 70 -2.16 40.69 133.15
CA SER A 70 -2.51 39.34 132.73
C SER A 70 -3.78 39.32 131.89
N LEU A 71 -4.77 40.15 132.22
CA LEU A 71 -6.01 40.30 131.44
C LEU A 71 -5.75 40.94 130.08
N SER A 72 -4.89 41.96 130.00
CA SER A 72 -4.40 42.49 128.72
C SER A 72 -3.69 41.39 127.92
N ARG A 73 -2.69 40.71 128.48
CA ARG A 73 -1.98 39.59 127.82
C ARG A 73 -2.91 38.45 127.37
N LEU A 74 -4.03 38.24 128.05
CA LEU A 74 -5.05 37.26 127.65
C LEU A 74 -5.88 37.79 126.49
N SER A 75 -6.31 39.06 126.52
CA SER A 75 -7.00 39.73 125.42
C SER A 75 -6.14 39.85 124.15
N ASP A 76 -4.83 40.10 124.31
CA ASP A 76 -3.86 40.14 123.22
C ASP A 76 -3.73 38.75 122.57
N LYS A 77 -3.70 37.68 123.39
CA LYS A 77 -3.71 36.29 122.92
C LYS A 77 -5.02 35.86 122.28
N ASP A 78 -6.16 36.33 122.78
CA ASP A 78 -7.48 36.01 122.22
C ASP A 78 -7.66 36.69 120.86
N SER A 79 -7.13 37.92 120.72
CA SER A 79 -7.02 38.63 119.44
C SER A 79 -6.10 37.90 118.45
N ASP A 80 -4.88 37.52 118.87
CA ASP A 80 -3.91 36.73 118.09
C ASP A 80 -4.44 35.33 117.70
N LEU A 81 -5.23 34.70 118.57
CA LEU A 81 -5.89 33.44 118.25
C LEU A 81 -7.02 33.65 117.23
N ASN A 82 -7.81 34.71 117.38
CA ASN A 82 -8.90 35.02 116.46
C ASN A 82 -8.40 35.42 115.06
N THR A 83 -7.29 36.16 114.94
CA THR A 83 -6.63 36.39 113.65
C THR A 83 -6.09 35.09 113.06
N LYS A 84 -5.41 34.23 113.83
CA LYS A 84 -4.94 32.92 113.35
C LYS A 84 -6.08 31.98 112.92
N VAL A 85 -7.23 32.04 113.58
CA VAL A 85 -8.44 31.31 113.18
C VAL A 85 -9.01 31.88 111.88
N SER A 86 -9.05 33.21 111.73
CA SER A 86 -9.44 33.87 110.46
C SER A 86 -8.50 33.50 109.31
N ASP A 87 -7.18 33.55 109.53
CA ASP A 87 -6.15 33.16 108.55
C ASP A 87 -6.29 31.68 108.17
N ALA A 88 -6.55 30.79 109.13
CA ALA A 88 -6.78 29.37 108.87
C ALA A 88 -8.05 29.12 108.05
N TYR A 89 -9.16 29.83 108.32
CA TYR A 89 -10.36 29.76 107.48
C TYR A 89 -10.13 30.32 106.08
N GLN A 90 -9.33 31.39 105.94
CA GLN A 90 -9.00 31.96 104.64
C GLN A 90 -8.08 31.02 103.82
N GLN A 91 -7.08 30.42 104.45
CA GLN A 91 -6.25 29.36 103.84
C GLN A 91 -7.08 28.13 103.43
N LEU A 92 -8.11 27.76 104.21
CA LEU A 92 -9.02 26.68 103.85
C LEU A 92 -9.90 27.03 102.64
N GLY A 93 -10.32 28.29 102.52
CA GLY A 93 -11.02 28.81 101.33
C GLY A 93 -10.12 28.82 100.09
N ASP A 94 -8.87 29.26 100.23
CA ASP A 94 -7.87 29.22 99.15
C ASP A 94 -7.53 27.78 98.72
N LEU A 95 -7.55 26.83 99.67
CA LEU A 95 -7.38 25.40 99.39
C LEU A 95 -8.57 24.81 98.61
N ASP A 96 -9.82 25.17 98.93
CA ASP A 96 -10.98 24.76 98.12
C ASP A 96 -10.94 25.39 96.72
N ASN A 97 -10.60 26.68 96.62
CA ASN A 97 -10.40 27.35 95.33
C ASN A 97 -9.33 26.64 94.47
N ALA A 98 -8.22 26.23 95.09
CA ALA A 98 -7.18 25.44 94.44
C ALA A 98 -7.67 24.05 94.02
N TYR A 99 -8.45 23.37 94.88
CA TYR A 99 -9.03 22.04 94.58
C TYR A 99 -10.05 22.11 93.44
N GLN A 100 -10.95 23.11 93.44
CA GLN A 100 -11.86 23.36 92.33
C GLN A 100 -11.11 23.68 91.02
N SER A 101 -10.03 24.46 91.08
CA SER A 101 -9.17 24.76 89.93
C SER A 101 -8.49 23.50 89.38
N LEU A 102 -7.95 22.65 90.26
CA LEU A 102 -7.35 21.38 89.90
C LEU A 102 -8.38 20.39 89.31
N SER A 103 -9.58 20.33 89.87
CA SER A 103 -10.71 19.53 89.36
C SER A 103 -11.13 19.98 87.96
N LYS A 104 -11.26 21.30 87.74
CA LYS A 104 -11.55 21.88 86.41
C LYS A 104 -10.44 21.53 85.39
N LYS A 105 -9.15 21.61 85.78
CA LYS A 105 -8.02 21.19 84.93
C LYS A 105 -8.03 19.69 84.64
N SER A 106 -8.28 18.84 85.64
CA SER A 106 -8.39 17.38 85.48
C SER A 106 -9.53 16.99 84.52
N SER A 107 -10.67 17.66 84.63
CA SER A 107 -11.80 17.49 83.69
C SER A 107 -11.44 17.94 82.26
N HIS A 108 -10.64 19.00 82.11
CA HIS A 108 -10.17 19.46 80.79
C HIS A 108 -9.20 18.45 80.17
N ILE A 109 -8.16 18.03 80.90
CA ILE A 109 -7.20 16.99 80.49
C ILE A 109 -7.92 15.69 80.11
N SER A 110 -8.96 15.30 80.87
CA SER A 110 -9.78 14.13 80.58
C SER A 110 -10.59 14.23 79.27
N LYS A 111 -10.93 15.46 78.83
CA LYS A 111 -11.56 15.72 77.52
C LYS A 111 -10.50 15.73 76.41
N GLU A 112 -9.33 16.31 76.65
CA GLU A 112 -8.21 16.32 75.70
C GLU A 112 -7.71 14.90 75.41
N ILE A 113 -7.51 14.05 76.43
CA ILE A 113 -7.15 12.64 76.28
C ILE A 113 -8.19 11.89 75.41
N LYS A 114 -9.49 12.15 75.60
CA LYS A 114 -10.55 11.57 74.76
C LYS A 114 -10.54 12.10 73.31
N ALA A 115 -10.15 13.36 73.10
CA ALA A 115 -9.97 13.90 71.75
C ALA A 115 -8.74 13.30 71.05
N VAL A 116 -7.61 13.21 71.76
CA VAL A 116 -6.37 12.58 71.27
C VAL A 116 -6.59 11.10 70.95
N SER A 117 -7.30 10.34 71.79
CA SER A 117 -7.67 8.95 71.50
C SER A 117 -8.43 8.85 70.17
N LYS A 118 -9.50 9.64 69.98
CA LYS A 118 -10.26 9.65 68.72
C LYS A 118 -9.41 10.01 67.50
N SER A 119 -8.46 10.94 67.65
CA SER A 119 -7.52 11.27 66.57
C SER A 119 -6.57 10.11 66.26
N ILE A 120 -6.09 9.38 67.27
CA ILE A 120 -5.27 8.17 67.10
C ILE A 120 -6.09 7.07 66.41
N ASP A 121 -7.32 6.83 66.84
CA ASP A 121 -8.23 5.84 66.26
C ASP A 121 -8.51 6.16 64.78
N HIS A 122 -8.78 7.43 64.45
CA HIS A 122 -9.01 7.87 63.07
C HIS A 122 -7.74 7.79 62.18
N VAL A 123 -6.58 8.18 62.71
CA VAL A 123 -5.29 8.02 61.99
C VAL A 123 -4.98 6.54 61.76
N ARG A 124 -5.32 5.66 62.71
CA ARG A 124 -5.17 4.21 62.56
C ARG A 124 -6.09 3.65 61.47
N GLU A 125 -7.40 3.93 61.54
CA GLU A 125 -8.39 3.48 60.56
C GLU A 125 -8.04 3.95 59.15
N LYS A 126 -7.62 5.22 59.02
CA LYS A 126 -7.12 5.75 57.75
C LYS A 126 -5.83 5.06 57.29
N SER A 127 -4.89 4.80 58.18
CA SER A 127 -3.63 4.11 57.83
C SER A 127 -3.90 2.68 57.35
N GLU A 128 -4.79 1.94 58.01
CA GLU A 128 -5.20 0.59 57.60
C GLU A 128 -5.87 0.61 56.20
N SER A 129 -6.71 1.63 55.91
CA SER A 129 -7.31 1.87 54.59
C SER A 129 -6.26 2.24 53.51
N ASP A 130 -5.39 3.21 53.79
CA ASP A 130 -4.38 3.70 52.85
C ASP A 130 -3.38 2.57 52.50
N ILE A 131 -2.94 1.78 53.49
CA ILE A 131 -2.11 0.57 53.31
C ILE A 131 -2.84 -0.49 52.47
N GLY A 132 -4.14 -0.72 52.72
CA GLY A 132 -4.96 -1.62 51.90
C GLY A 132 -4.96 -1.22 50.42
N SER A 133 -5.23 0.06 50.14
CA SER A 133 -5.25 0.58 48.75
C SER A 133 -3.88 0.51 48.07
N LEU A 134 -2.78 0.72 48.81
CA LEU A 134 -1.42 0.56 48.31
C LEU A 134 -1.11 -0.90 47.96
N ASN A 135 -1.56 -1.85 48.78
CA ASN A 135 -1.37 -3.27 48.53
C ASN A 135 -2.16 -3.74 47.29
N GLU A 136 -3.42 -3.33 47.13
CA GLU A 136 -4.20 -3.59 45.92
C GLU A 136 -3.53 -2.98 44.67
N GLY A 137 -3.04 -1.74 44.77
CA GLY A 137 -2.28 -1.10 43.70
C GLY A 137 -0.99 -1.85 43.32
N TYR A 138 -0.27 -2.38 44.31
CA TYR A 138 0.93 -3.17 44.12
C TYR A 138 0.65 -4.52 43.43
N VAL A 139 -0.38 -5.25 43.87
CA VAL A 139 -0.85 -6.49 43.22
C VAL A 139 -1.29 -6.22 41.78
N GLY A 140 -2.02 -5.11 41.54
CA GLY A 140 -2.40 -4.68 40.19
C GLY A 140 -1.21 -4.33 39.30
N LEU A 141 -0.14 -3.77 39.86
CA LEU A 141 1.11 -3.48 39.14
C LEU A 141 1.87 -4.76 38.77
N ILE A 142 1.94 -5.75 39.66
CA ILE A 142 2.50 -7.08 39.37
C ILE A 142 1.74 -7.74 38.22
N ALA A 143 0.41 -7.80 38.29
CA ALA A 143 -0.43 -8.41 37.27
C ALA A 143 -0.23 -7.76 35.88
N ARG A 144 -0.15 -6.42 35.81
CA ARG A 144 0.17 -5.69 34.57
C ARG A 144 1.58 -5.97 34.06
N THR A 145 2.55 -6.13 34.96
CA THR A 145 3.95 -6.44 34.60
C THR A 145 4.05 -7.85 34.01
N GLU A 146 3.34 -8.83 34.58
CA GLU A 146 3.22 -10.16 33.98
C GLU A 146 2.51 -10.14 32.61
N GLU A 147 1.44 -9.37 32.48
CA GLU A 147 0.70 -9.25 31.21
C GLU A 147 1.58 -8.64 30.11
N LEU A 148 2.35 -7.60 30.44
CA LEU A 148 3.35 -7.00 29.55
C LEU A 148 4.47 -7.99 29.18
N ALA A 149 4.96 -8.79 30.13
CA ALA A 149 5.95 -9.83 29.85
C ALA A 149 5.39 -10.93 28.93
N LYS A 150 4.14 -11.37 29.15
CA LYS A 150 3.43 -12.35 28.30
C LYS A 150 3.21 -11.79 26.88
N LYS A 151 2.77 -10.53 26.75
CA LYS A 151 2.60 -9.83 25.47
C LYS A 151 3.94 -9.66 24.74
N SER A 152 4.99 -9.21 25.43
CA SER A 152 6.34 -9.06 24.87
C SER A 152 6.87 -10.39 24.31
N LYS A 153 6.75 -11.48 25.08
CA LYS A 153 7.14 -12.83 24.63
C LYS A 153 6.38 -13.28 23.38
N LEU A 154 5.07 -13.02 23.31
CA LEU A 154 4.25 -13.35 22.13
C LEU A 154 4.66 -12.51 20.90
N THR A 155 4.91 -11.21 21.08
CA THR A 155 5.41 -10.32 20.01
C THR A 155 6.75 -10.80 19.47
N ILE A 156 7.69 -11.19 20.34
CA ILE A 156 8.99 -11.75 19.93
C ILE A 156 8.82 -13.08 19.17
N GLN A 157 7.92 -13.96 19.60
CA GLN A 157 7.62 -15.20 18.89
C GLN A 157 7.01 -14.96 17.50
N ASN A 158 6.12 -13.97 17.36
CA ASN A 158 5.52 -13.61 16.09
C ASN A 158 6.52 -12.91 15.15
N LEU A 159 7.38 -12.04 15.67
CA LEU A 159 8.51 -11.45 14.92
C LEU A 159 9.44 -12.55 14.40
N ASN A 160 9.90 -13.47 15.26
CA ASN A 160 10.80 -14.56 14.85
C ASN A 160 10.15 -15.49 13.80
N ARG A 161 8.83 -15.73 13.88
CA ARG A 161 8.10 -16.47 12.84
C ARG A 161 8.08 -15.70 11.51
N SER A 162 7.72 -14.42 11.54
CA SER A 162 7.69 -13.55 10.37
C SER A 162 9.07 -13.42 9.70
N ILE A 163 10.11 -13.15 10.48
CA ILE A 163 11.51 -13.11 10.02
C ILE A 163 11.90 -14.42 9.33
N LYS A 164 11.55 -15.58 9.90
CA LYS A 164 11.82 -16.89 9.27
C LYS A 164 11.02 -17.12 7.98
N GLN A 165 9.78 -16.65 7.90
CA GLN A 165 8.97 -16.73 6.69
C GLN A 165 9.52 -15.84 5.58
N ASN A 166 9.86 -14.58 5.90
CA ASN A 166 10.44 -13.62 4.96
C ASN A 166 11.83 -14.07 4.48
N ALA A 167 12.67 -14.63 5.36
CA ALA A 167 13.96 -15.19 4.98
C ALA A 167 13.80 -16.34 3.98
N LYS A 168 12.83 -17.25 4.18
CA LYS A 168 12.55 -18.32 3.20
C LYS A 168 12.05 -17.73 1.88
N ALA A 169 11.11 -16.79 1.92
CA ALA A 169 10.58 -16.17 0.71
C ALA A 169 11.66 -15.43 -0.12
N LEU A 170 12.64 -14.82 0.53
CA LEU A 170 13.80 -14.22 -0.14
C LEU A 170 14.68 -15.29 -0.81
N THR A 171 14.99 -16.40 -0.13
CA THR A 171 15.77 -17.51 -0.74
C THR A 171 15.00 -18.22 -1.86
N ASP A 172 13.69 -18.41 -1.73
CA ASP A 172 12.84 -18.98 -2.78
C ASP A 172 12.84 -18.08 -4.03
N LEU A 173 12.80 -16.75 -3.84
CA LEU A 173 12.84 -15.75 -4.92
C LEU A 173 14.24 -15.59 -5.54
N GLU A 174 15.30 -15.70 -4.74
CA GLU A 174 16.70 -15.73 -5.20
C GLU A 174 16.94 -16.93 -6.14
N GLN A 175 16.41 -18.12 -5.79
CA GLN A 175 16.46 -19.30 -6.65
C GLN A 175 15.65 -19.15 -7.93
N GLN A 176 14.48 -18.50 -7.87
CA GLN A 176 13.68 -18.20 -9.07
C GLN A 176 14.41 -17.25 -10.02
N LEU A 177 14.99 -16.16 -9.50
CA LEU A 177 15.78 -15.22 -10.30
C LEU A 177 17.01 -15.87 -10.92
N GLN A 178 17.71 -16.75 -10.19
CA GLN A 178 18.84 -17.48 -10.77
C GLN A 178 18.39 -18.40 -11.92
N ALA A 179 17.31 -19.17 -11.74
CA ALA A 179 16.78 -20.04 -12.80
C ALA A 179 16.28 -19.25 -14.02
N GLU A 180 15.68 -18.07 -13.82
CA GLU A 180 15.29 -17.17 -14.90
C GLU A 180 16.50 -16.58 -15.64
N ILE A 181 17.55 -16.17 -14.93
CA ILE A 181 18.82 -15.71 -15.52
C ILE A 181 19.49 -16.82 -16.33
N GLU A 182 19.55 -18.06 -15.82
CA GLU A 182 20.11 -19.21 -16.54
C GLU A 182 19.29 -19.55 -17.80
N SER A 183 17.96 -19.46 -17.72
CA SER A 183 17.05 -19.63 -18.86
C SER A 183 17.25 -18.53 -19.92
N LEU A 184 17.29 -17.26 -19.51
CA LEU A 184 17.51 -16.12 -20.40
C LEU A 184 18.90 -16.16 -21.05
N ALA A 185 19.94 -16.56 -20.31
CA ALA A 185 21.28 -16.75 -20.85
C ALA A 185 21.31 -17.86 -21.92
N LYS A 186 20.60 -18.98 -21.67
CA LYS A 186 20.44 -20.06 -22.65
C LYS A 186 19.71 -19.58 -23.91
N ILE A 187 18.53 -18.95 -23.77
CA ILE A 187 17.72 -18.46 -24.89
C ILE A 187 18.49 -17.41 -25.70
N THR A 188 19.21 -16.52 -25.03
CA THR A 188 20.07 -15.52 -25.69
C THR A 188 21.17 -16.19 -26.51
N LYS A 189 21.82 -17.23 -25.97
CA LYS A 189 22.82 -18.00 -26.72
C LYS A 189 22.21 -18.74 -27.90
N GLU A 190 21.10 -19.45 -27.72
CA GLU A 190 20.43 -20.19 -28.81
C GLU A 190 19.98 -19.24 -29.95
N ARG A 191 19.56 -18.02 -29.61
CA ARG A 191 19.28 -16.95 -30.58
C ARG A 191 20.55 -16.48 -31.29
N ASP A 192 21.64 -16.24 -30.56
CA ASP A 192 22.86 -15.67 -31.12
C ASP A 192 23.64 -16.70 -31.98
N ASP A 193 23.61 -17.98 -31.60
CA ASP A 193 24.06 -19.11 -32.42
C ASP A 193 23.25 -19.15 -33.75
N ALA A 194 21.90 -19.07 -33.69
CA ALA A 194 21.04 -19.05 -34.89
C ALA A 194 21.17 -17.78 -35.77
N LEU A 195 21.49 -16.63 -35.16
CA LEU A 195 21.83 -15.40 -35.90
C LEU A 195 23.19 -15.51 -36.61
N SER A 196 24.13 -16.30 -36.07
CA SER A 196 25.37 -16.63 -36.77
C SER A 196 25.10 -17.52 -37.98
N ASP A 197 24.36 -18.62 -37.81
CA ASP A 197 24.02 -19.56 -38.90
C ASP A 197 23.31 -18.87 -40.07
N THR A 198 22.31 -18.03 -39.77
CA THR A 198 21.59 -17.26 -40.80
C THR A 198 22.45 -16.17 -41.44
N THR A 199 23.42 -15.59 -40.73
CA THR A 199 24.40 -14.67 -41.31
C THR A 199 25.32 -15.38 -42.31
N ASP A 200 25.77 -16.59 -41.98
CA ASP A 200 26.59 -17.42 -42.88
C ASP A 200 25.79 -17.92 -44.10
N GLU A 201 24.51 -18.28 -43.94
CA GLU A 201 23.63 -18.61 -45.07
C GLU A 201 23.48 -17.43 -46.04
N ILE A 202 23.15 -16.23 -45.53
CA ILE A 202 23.04 -15.00 -46.33
C ILE A 202 24.37 -14.66 -47.01
N SER A 203 25.51 -14.86 -46.34
CA SER A 203 26.85 -14.65 -46.89
C SER A 203 27.17 -15.61 -48.05
N ASN A 204 26.74 -16.87 -47.93
CA ASN A 204 26.88 -17.89 -48.97
C ASN A 204 25.98 -17.61 -50.18
N ASP A 205 24.72 -17.23 -49.97
CA ASP A 205 23.79 -16.92 -51.07
C ASP A 205 24.13 -15.61 -51.78
N LEU A 206 24.56 -14.57 -51.06
CA LEU A 206 25.15 -13.37 -51.67
C LEU A 206 26.36 -13.75 -52.54
N SER A 207 27.16 -14.74 -52.11
CA SER A 207 28.30 -15.26 -52.86
C SER A 207 27.91 -16.14 -54.05
N ARG A 208 26.74 -16.80 -54.04
CA ARG A 208 26.14 -17.50 -55.19
C ARG A 208 25.59 -16.51 -56.21
N ALA A 209 24.71 -15.59 -55.80
CA ALA A 209 24.14 -14.55 -56.65
C ALA A 209 25.23 -13.71 -57.34
N LYS A 210 26.32 -13.38 -56.62
CA LYS A 210 27.47 -12.66 -57.19
C LYS A 210 28.25 -13.45 -58.26
N LYS A 211 28.23 -14.79 -58.23
CA LYS A 211 28.76 -15.65 -59.30
C LYS A 211 27.79 -15.72 -60.48
N GLU A 212 26.49 -15.80 -60.21
CA GLU A 212 25.44 -15.86 -61.23
C GLU A 212 25.33 -14.55 -62.02
N ILE A 213 25.38 -13.39 -61.36
CA ILE A 213 25.44 -12.08 -62.02
C ILE A 213 26.65 -11.99 -62.97
N ARG A 214 27.83 -12.47 -62.55
CA ARG A 214 29.03 -12.55 -63.40
C ARG A 214 28.85 -13.51 -64.58
N SER A 215 28.19 -14.65 -64.36
CA SER A 215 27.84 -15.62 -65.42
C SER A 215 26.87 -15.00 -66.44
N SER A 216 25.84 -14.30 -65.97
CA SER A 216 24.86 -13.58 -66.79
C SER A 216 25.51 -12.45 -67.59
N GLN A 217 26.38 -11.64 -66.97
CA GLN A 217 27.16 -10.61 -67.66
C GLN A 217 28.07 -11.21 -68.76
N ALA A 218 28.70 -12.37 -68.50
CA ALA A 218 29.50 -13.07 -69.50
C ALA A 218 28.65 -13.69 -70.63
N ARG A 219 27.41 -14.11 -70.35
CA ARG A 219 26.43 -14.54 -71.38
C ARG A 219 25.98 -13.34 -72.22
N MET A 220 25.67 -12.20 -71.61
CA MET A 220 25.25 -10.97 -72.28
C MET A 220 26.33 -10.46 -73.25
N LEU A 221 27.61 -10.42 -72.81
CA LEU A 221 28.73 -10.04 -73.69
C LEU A 221 28.92 -11.02 -74.86
N LYS A 222 28.68 -12.32 -74.65
CA LYS A 222 28.67 -13.31 -75.74
C LYS A 222 27.48 -13.11 -76.68
N MET A 223 26.30 -12.76 -76.17
CA MET A 223 25.12 -12.53 -77.00
C MET A 223 25.31 -11.29 -77.88
N GLN A 224 25.79 -10.17 -77.33
CA GLN A 224 26.16 -8.98 -78.11
C GLN A 224 27.19 -9.29 -79.22
N ALA A 225 28.14 -10.20 -78.97
CA ALA A 225 29.10 -10.64 -79.99
C ALA A 225 28.48 -11.56 -81.05
N VAL A 226 27.43 -12.32 -80.70
CA VAL A 226 26.61 -13.10 -81.65
C VAL A 226 25.72 -12.18 -82.48
N ASP A 227 25.07 -11.19 -81.86
CA ASP A 227 24.21 -10.21 -82.53
C ASP A 227 25.01 -9.43 -83.59
N LEU A 228 26.19 -8.92 -83.25
CA LEU A 228 27.12 -8.27 -84.19
C LEU A 228 27.61 -9.20 -85.32
N ALA A 229 27.66 -10.52 -85.08
CA ALA A 229 28.01 -11.51 -86.09
C ALA A 229 26.81 -11.88 -86.99
N LEU A 230 25.59 -11.86 -86.44
CA LEU A 230 24.35 -12.02 -87.19
C LEU A 230 24.06 -10.80 -88.07
N GLU A 231 24.29 -9.59 -87.56
CA GLU A 231 24.19 -8.33 -88.32
C GLU A 231 25.10 -8.37 -89.56
N LYS A 232 26.41 -8.60 -89.37
CA LYS A 232 27.37 -8.77 -90.48
C LYS A 232 27.02 -9.90 -91.44
N ARG A 233 26.41 -10.98 -90.95
CA ARG A 233 25.92 -12.07 -91.79
C ARG A 233 24.68 -11.65 -92.59
N SER A 234 23.82 -10.82 -92.03
CA SER A 234 22.66 -10.23 -92.72
C SER A 234 23.12 -9.28 -93.83
N GLU A 235 24.08 -8.38 -93.56
CA GLU A 235 24.71 -7.52 -94.56
C GLU A 235 25.29 -8.34 -95.74
N ALA A 236 26.03 -9.41 -95.43
CA ALA A 236 26.61 -10.30 -96.44
C ALA A 236 25.54 -11.10 -97.24
N LEU A 237 24.44 -11.49 -96.59
CA LEU A 237 23.30 -12.15 -97.26
C LEU A 237 22.53 -11.17 -98.15
N GLU A 238 22.36 -9.91 -97.75
CA GLU A 238 21.77 -8.87 -98.58
C GLU A 238 22.68 -8.56 -99.79
N ALA A 239 23.99 -8.40 -99.58
CA ALA A 239 24.95 -8.19 -100.67
C ALA A 239 24.93 -9.32 -101.71
N THR A 240 24.95 -10.58 -101.27
CA THR A 240 24.87 -11.75 -102.17
C THR A 240 23.49 -11.91 -102.82
N THR A 241 22.41 -11.54 -102.15
CA THR A 241 21.05 -11.50 -102.73
C THR A 241 20.95 -10.43 -103.81
N ASN A 242 21.55 -9.26 -103.60
CA ASN A 242 21.63 -8.20 -104.60
C ASN A 242 22.48 -8.62 -105.82
N GLU A 243 23.61 -9.31 -105.61
CA GLU A 243 24.42 -9.85 -106.70
C GLU A 243 23.65 -10.94 -107.49
N LEU A 244 23.03 -11.91 -106.81
CA LEU A 244 22.21 -12.95 -107.44
C LEU A 244 21.06 -12.35 -108.25
N THR A 245 20.42 -11.30 -107.72
CA THR A 245 19.37 -10.54 -108.42
C THR A 245 19.89 -9.88 -109.69
N ASN A 246 21.10 -9.31 -109.67
CA ASN A 246 21.73 -8.71 -110.84
C ASN A 246 22.16 -9.76 -111.88
N ARG A 247 22.74 -10.89 -111.44
CA ARG A 247 23.03 -12.05 -112.31
C ARG A 247 21.75 -12.62 -112.94
N SER A 248 20.63 -12.65 -112.21
CA SER A 248 19.32 -13.07 -112.72
C SER A 248 18.78 -12.10 -113.79
N ARG A 249 18.90 -10.78 -113.59
CA ARG A 249 18.58 -9.77 -114.61
C ARG A 249 19.46 -9.90 -115.87
N GLU A 250 20.75 -10.19 -115.70
CA GLU A 250 21.69 -10.41 -116.80
C GLU A 250 21.43 -11.70 -117.57
N LEU A 251 21.13 -12.79 -116.86
CA LEU A 251 20.69 -14.05 -117.47
C LEU A 251 19.37 -13.86 -118.23
N SER A 252 18.42 -13.10 -117.67
CA SER A 252 17.17 -12.74 -118.34
C SER A 252 17.40 -11.96 -119.64
N ARG A 253 18.31 -10.97 -119.64
CA ARG A 253 18.75 -10.25 -120.86
C ARG A 253 19.45 -11.17 -121.87
N SER A 254 20.20 -12.15 -121.39
CA SER A 254 20.85 -13.16 -122.23
C SER A 254 19.82 -14.09 -122.88
N VAL A 255 18.78 -14.51 -122.14
CA VAL A 255 17.66 -15.31 -122.66
C VAL A 255 16.83 -14.53 -123.67
N THR A 256 16.51 -13.25 -123.43
CA THR A 256 15.79 -12.44 -124.45
C THR A 256 16.63 -12.22 -125.70
N THR A 257 17.95 -12.04 -125.56
CA THR A 257 18.89 -11.97 -126.69
C THR A 257 18.96 -13.29 -127.46
N LEU A 258 18.98 -14.43 -126.75
CA LEU A 258 18.98 -15.75 -127.36
C LEU A 258 17.66 -16.03 -128.08
N ASN A 259 16.50 -15.73 -127.47
CA ASN A 259 15.19 -15.85 -128.10
C ASN A 259 15.07 -14.95 -129.34
N LYS A 260 15.63 -13.73 -129.32
CA LYS A 260 15.70 -12.88 -130.52
C LYS A 260 16.52 -13.54 -131.62
N ARG A 261 17.71 -14.06 -131.32
CA ARG A 261 18.54 -14.81 -132.29
C ARG A 261 17.84 -16.07 -132.80
N THR A 262 17.11 -16.79 -131.95
CA THR A 262 16.31 -17.96 -132.36
C THR A 262 15.19 -17.55 -133.30
N SER A 263 14.50 -16.43 -133.05
CA SER A 263 13.48 -15.88 -133.96
C SER A 263 14.07 -15.42 -135.30
N GLU A 264 15.21 -14.73 -135.27
CA GLU A 264 15.97 -14.36 -136.48
C GLU A 264 16.39 -15.60 -137.29
N LEU A 265 16.80 -16.67 -136.62
CA LEU A 265 17.20 -17.94 -137.24
C LEU A 265 15.97 -18.74 -137.73
N SER A 266 14.84 -18.68 -137.05
CA SER A 266 13.56 -19.20 -137.54
C SER A 266 13.07 -18.47 -138.78
N ALA A 267 13.19 -17.15 -138.85
CA ALA A 267 12.89 -16.37 -140.06
C ALA A 267 13.89 -16.67 -141.21
N ALA A 268 15.15 -16.95 -140.89
CA ALA A 268 16.12 -17.44 -141.86
C ALA A 268 15.77 -18.85 -142.39
N ILE A 269 15.26 -19.74 -141.53
CA ILE A 269 14.73 -21.04 -141.94
C ILE A 269 13.47 -20.87 -142.79
N GLU A 270 12.52 -20.01 -142.40
CA GLU A 270 11.29 -19.79 -143.18
C GLU A 270 11.57 -19.16 -144.55
N THR A 271 12.54 -18.24 -144.65
CA THR A 271 12.96 -17.68 -145.94
C THR A 271 13.74 -18.68 -146.79
N LEU A 272 14.52 -19.59 -146.20
CA LEU A 272 15.08 -20.74 -146.91
C LEU A 272 13.97 -21.69 -147.38
N GLN A 273 12.96 -21.97 -146.55
CA GLN A 273 11.86 -22.87 -146.87
C GLN A 273 10.97 -22.31 -147.99
N ARG A 274 10.62 -21.02 -147.95
CA ARG A 274 9.96 -20.33 -149.08
C ARG A 274 10.83 -20.29 -150.34
N LYS A 275 12.16 -20.28 -150.21
CA LYS A 275 13.08 -20.39 -151.35
C LYS A 275 13.14 -21.81 -151.91
N THR A 276 13.00 -22.83 -151.06
CA THR A 276 12.76 -24.21 -151.50
C THR A 276 11.41 -24.33 -152.22
N GLU A 277 10.33 -23.77 -151.68
CA GLU A 277 9.01 -23.76 -152.35
C GLU A 277 9.02 -23.00 -153.70
N ASP A 278 9.80 -21.91 -153.81
CA ASP A 278 10.02 -21.18 -155.07
C ASP A 278 10.90 -21.96 -156.07
N GLN A 279 11.80 -22.81 -155.57
CA GLN A 279 12.55 -23.77 -156.40
C GLN A 279 11.67 -24.97 -156.81
N ASP A 280 10.83 -25.50 -155.92
CA ASP A 280 9.88 -26.58 -156.21
C ASP A 280 8.83 -26.15 -157.24
N ARG A 281 8.38 -24.88 -157.21
CA ARG A 281 7.53 -24.32 -158.27
C ARG A 281 8.26 -24.21 -159.60
N LYS A 282 9.52 -23.78 -159.61
CA LYS A 282 10.38 -23.80 -160.81
C LYS A 282 10.72 -25.21 -161.29
N ILE A 283 10.66 -26.22 -160.41
CA ILE A 283 10.78 -27.63 -160.76
C ILE A 283 9.46 -28.14 -161.38
N SER A 284 8.29 -27.77 -160.84
CA SER A 284 6.99 -28.06 -161.47
C SER A 284 6.85 -27.46 -162.87
N ASP A 285 7.21 -26.18 -163.05
CA ASP A 285 7.19 -25.52 -164.37
C ASP A 285 8.23 -26.08 -165.37
N LEU A 286 9.16 -26.93 -164.89
CA LEU A 286 10.09 -27.70 -165.72
C LEU A 286 9.72 -29.18 -165.85
N GLN A 287 8.71 -29.68 -165.10
CA GLN A 287 8.27 -31.08 -165.11
C GLN A 287 7.23 -31.43 -166.19
N GLU A 288 6.80 -30.45 -167.00
CA GLU A 288 6.14 -30.74 -168.29
C GLU A 288 7.16 -31.05 -169.41
N ASN A 289 8.47 -30.88 -169.16
CA ASN A 289 9.53 -31.23 -170.13
C ASN A 289 10.40 -32.41 -169.68
N THR A 290 10.24 -33.52 -170.41
CA THR A 290 11.18 -34.66 -170.52
C THR A 290 11.05 -35.77 -169.48
N ASP A 291 10.24 -36.75 -169.86
CA ASP A 291 10.21 -38.12 -169.34
C ASP A 291 11.52 -38.88 -169.70
N GLN A 292 12.59 -38.66 -168.92
CA GLN A 292 13.87 -39.42 -168.90
C GLN A 292 14.68 -38.99 -167.65
N THR A 293 15.14 -39.84 -166.73
CA THR A 293 15.58 -41.24 -166.83
C THR A 293 15.37 -42.01 -165.51
N LYS A 294 15.33 -43.35 -165.54
CA LYS A 294 15.03 -44.23 -164.37
C LYS A 294 16.27 -44.66 -163.56
N ARG A 295 16.11 -44.71 -162.21
CA ARG A 295 17.00 -45.35 -161.18
C ARG A 295 18.30 -44.56 -160.91
N SER A 296 18.92 -44.59 -159.72
CA SER A 296 18.86 -45.47 -158.51
C SER A 296 18.49 -44.68 -157.23
N LEU A 297 17.85 -45.22 -156.17
CA LEU A 297 18.38 -46.08 -155.08
C LEU A 297 19.72 -45.53 -154.47
N LEU A 298 19.94 -45.45 -153.14
CA LEU A 298 19.25 -46.02 -151.96
C LEU A 298 19.69 -45.36 -150.60
N LEU A 299 18.85 -45.46 -149.55
CA LEU A 299 19.14 -45.32 -148.08
C LEU A 299 19.47 -43.92 -147.48
N LEU A 300 19.41 -43.63 -146.16
CA LEU A 300 18.59 -44.05 -144.97
C LEU A 300 19.10 -43.27 -143.71
N ALA A 301 18.28 -43.12 -142.64
CA ALA A 301 18.65 -43.22 -141.19
C ALA A 301 18.52 -42.00 -140.21
N THR A 302 17.62 -42.14 -139.21
CA THR A 302 17.73 -41.67 -137.78
C THR A 302 17.86 -40.13 -137.52
N LEU A 303 18.11 -39.53 -136.33
CA LEU A 303 18.40 -39.88 -134.91
C LEU A 303 18.09 -38.61 -134.04
N GLU A 304 17.62 -38.52 -132.78
CA GLU A 304 17.08 -39.43 -131.73
C GLU A 304 16.30 -38.65 -130.61
N ASN A 305 15.94 -39.35 -129.52
CA ASN A 305 15.43 -38.91 -128.20
C ASN A 305 15.87 -37.54 -127.63
N ARG A 306 14.94 -36.80 -126.99
CA ARG A 306 15.25 -35.70 -126.03
C ARG A 306 14.40 -35.60 -124.75
N HIS A 307 13.19 -36.14 -124.67
CA HIS A 307 12.25 -35.77 -123.59
C HIS A 307 12.51 -36.40 -122.21
N PHE A 308 13.10 -37.60 -122.14
CA PHE A 308 13.18 -38.36 -120.87
C PHE A 308 14.12 -37.73 -119.81
N ARG A 309 15.23 -37.12 -120.23
CA ARG A 309 16.22 -36.51 -119.29
C ARG A 309 15.68 -35.26 -118.57
N ILE A 310 14.79 -34.51 -119.21
CA ILE A 310 14.23 -33.27 -118.64
C ILE A 310 13.27 -33.61 -117.50
N VAL A 311 12.40 -34.61 -117.70
CA VAL A 311 11.46 -35.08 -116.66
C VAL A 311 12.20 -35.61 -115.44
N ALA A 312 13.25 -36.41 -115.64
CA ALA A 312 14.08 -36.92 -114.54
C ALA A 312 14.73 -35.78 -113.72
N ALA A 313 15.26 -34.75 -114.38
CA ALA A 313 15.86 -33.60 -113.71
C ALA A 313 14.85 -32.78 -112.89
N ILE A 314 13.62 -32.60 -113.41
CA ILE A 314 12.53 -31.90 -112.70
C ILE A 314 12.11 -32.68 -111.44
N ILE A 315 11.98 -34.01 -111.54
CA ILE A 315 11.62 -34.86 -110.38
C ILE A 315 12.67 -34.75 -109.27
N VAL A 316 13.97 -34.80 -109.61
CA VAL A 316 15.05 -34.61 -108.63
C VAL A 316 14.99 -33.23 -107.98
N LEU A 317 14.69 -32.17 -108.74
CA LEU A 317 14.58 -30.81 -108.21
C LEU A 317 13.37 -30.64 -107.27
N VAL A 318 12.23 -31.27 -107.58
CA VAL A 318 11.05 -31.30 -106.68
C VAL A 318 11.36 -32.06 -105.40
N ILE A 319 12.07 -33.20 -105.47
CA ILE A 319 12.51 -33.96 -104.29
C ILE A 319 13.45 -33.11 -103.41
N LEU A 320 14.42 -32.41 -104.02
CA LEU A 320 15.33 -31.53 -103.28
C LEU A 320 14.58 -30.41 -102.56
N LEU A 321 13.63 -29.75 -103.22
CA LEU A 321 12.77 -28.73 -102.61
C LEU A 321 11.93 -29.29 -101.45
N ALA A 322 11.36 -30.48 -101.59
CA ALA A 322 10.64 -31.15 -100.50
C ALA A 322 11.55 -31.45 -99.30
N THR A 323 12.78 -31.96 -99.54
CA THR A 323 13.74 -32.19 -98.45
C THR A 323 14.20 -30.91 -97.76
N ALA A 324 14.34 -29.80 -98.50
CA ALA A 324 14.67 -28.50 -97.94
C ALA A 324 13.52 -27.92 -97.09
N PHE A 325 12.27 -28.09 -97.53
CA PHE A 325 11.08 -27.70 -96.76
C PHE A 325 11.00 -28.45 -95.43
N ILE A 326 11.10 -29.79 -95.47
CA ILE A 326 11.05 -30.65 -94.27
C ILE A 326 12.18 -30.28 -93.28
N PHE A 327 13.38 -29.97 -93.79
CA PHE A 327 14.51 -29.56 -92.94
C PHE A 327 14.29 -28.18 -92.30
N HIS A 328 13.64 -27.24 -92.99
CA HIS A 328 13.29 -25.93 -92.44
C HIS A 328 12.18 -26.04 -91.38
N GLU A 329 11.15 -26.84 -91.64
CA GLU A 329 10.06 -27.10 -90.69
C GLU A 329 10.60 -27.77 -89.41
N GLN A 330 11.46 -28.79 -89.55
CA GLN A 330 12.12 -29.44 -88.41
C GLN A 330 13.09 -28.51 -87.64
N ALA A 331 13.59 -27.43 -88.26
CA ALA A 331 14.38 -26.41 -87.55
C ALA A 331 13.48 -25.49 -86.70
N ASN A 332 12.31 -25.10 -87.20
CA ASN A 332 11.35 -24.27 -86.46
C ASN A 332 10.79 -25.03 -85.24
N TRP A 333 10.40 -26.29 -85.40
CA TRP A 333 9.90 -27.12 -84.28
C TRP A 333 10.92 -27.24 -83.14
N ARG A 334 12.22 -27.34 -83.43
CA ARG A 334 13.28 -27.35 -82.39
C ARG A 334 13.42 -26.01 -81.67
N SER A 335 13.12 -24.89 -82.34
CA SER A 335 13.09 -23.56 -81.73
C SER A 335 11.89 -23.43 -80.78
N GLU A 336 10.72 -23.92 -81.19
CA GLU A 336 9.51 -23.95 -80.35
C GLU A 336 9.66 -24.87 -79.14
N GLU A 337 10.25 -26.06 -79.31
CA GLU A 337 10.62 -26.97 -78.22
C GLU A 337 11.54 -26.29 -77.19
N GLN A 338 12.57 -25.57 -77.67
CA GLN A 338 13.50 -24.83 -76.80
C GLN A 338 12.83 -23.65 -76.09
N ASN A 339 11.94 -22.92 -76.77
CA ASN A 339 11.16 -21.83 -76.17
C ASN A 339 10.19 -22.36 -75.11
N ASN A 340 9.49 -23.46 -75.37
CA ASN A 340 8.60 -24.12 -74.42
C ASN A 340 9.37 -24.63 -73.19
N ALA A 341 10.57 -25.19 -73.36
CA ALA A 341 11.44 -25.59 -72.26
C ALA A 341 11.91 -24.39 -71.40
N SER A 342 12.18 -23.24 -72.02
CA SER A 342 12.48 -22.00 -71.28
C SER A 342 11.24 -21.52 -70.51
N LEU A 343 10.08 -21.43 -71.16
CA LEU A 343 8.83 -21.02 -70.53
C LEU A 343 8.43 -21.94 -69.38
N GLN A 344 8.64 -23.25 -69.50
CA GLN A 344 8.43 -24.20 -68.39
C GLN A 344 9.38 -23.92 -67.23
N THR A 345 10.67 -23.64 -67.50
CA THR A 345 11.65 -23.28 -66.47
C THR A 345 11.26 -21.98 -65.75
N ASP A 346 10.76 -20.98 -66.49
CA ASP A 346 10.28 -19.72 -65.93
C ASP A 346 8.99 -19.91 -65.11
N ILE A 347 8.08 -20.78 -65.55
CA ILE A 347 6.87 -21.19 -64.81
C ILE A 347 7.24 -21.91 -63.50
N ASP A 348 8.17 -22.86 -63.54
CA ASP A 348 8.63 -23.60 -62.36
C ASP A 348 9.32 -22.65 -61.35
N GLY A 349 10.10 -21.69 -61.85
CA GLY A 349 10.70 -20.62 -61.05
C GLY A 349 9.66 -19.68 -60.42
N LEU A 350 8.64 -19.26 -61.17
CA LEU A 350 7.52 -18.48 -60.65
C LEU A 350 6.73 -19.25 -59.59
N ASN A 351 6.51 -20.56 -59.77
CA ASN A 351 5.81 -21.41 -58.81
C ASN A 351 6.60 -21.57 -57.50
N SER A 352 7.93 -21.71 -57.59
CA SER A 352 8.83 -21.71 -56.41
C SER A 352 8.80 -20.39 -55.65
N ASN A 353 8.81 -19.25 -56.36
CA ASN A 353 8.69 -17.91 -55.77
C ASN A 353 7.30 -17.68 -55.13
N LEU A 354 6.24 -18.20 -55.74
CA LEU A 354 4.88 -18.18 -55.18
C LEU A 354 4.81 -18.98 -53.88
N HIS A 355 5.34 -20.20 -53.84
CA HIS A 355 5.33 -21.05 -52.65
C HIS A 355 6.20 -20.47 -51.51
N THR A 356 7.33 -19.84 -51.86
CA THR A 356 8.14 -19.06 -50.90
C THR A 356 7.36 -17.86 -50.32
N SER A 357 6.52 -17.21 -51.13
CA SER A 357 5.69 -16.09 -50.70
C SER A 357 4.52 -16.54 -49.81
N ASP A 358 3.87 -17.66 -50.16
CA ASP A 358 2.82 -18.33 -49.39
C ASP A 358 3.30 -18.76 -47.99
N THR A 359 4.52 -19.32 -47.91
CA THR A 359 5.18 -19.65 -46.64
C THR A 359 5.39 -18.42 -45.77
N ARG A 360 5.82 -17.29 -46.37
CA ARG A 360 6.01 -16.00 -45.66
C ARG A 360 4.69 -15.37 -45.22
N LEU A 361 3.62 -15.51 -46.01
CA LEU A 361 2.27 -15.07 -45.61
C LEU A 361 1.76 -15.89 -44.41
N THR A 362 2.01 -17.20 -44.40
CA THR A 362 1.66 -18.08 -43.26
C THR A 362 2.45 -17.72 -41.99
N GLU A 363 3.73 -17.35 -42.10
CA GLU A 363 4.51 -16.83 -40.97
C GLU A 363 3.97 -15.49 -40.45
N LEU A 364 3.62 -14.57 -41.37
CA LEU A 364 3.01 -13.28 -41.03
C LEU A 364 1.66 -13.44 -40.33
N ASP A 365 0.79 -14.34 -40.80
CA ASP A 365 -0.50 -14.66 -40.19
C ASP A 365 -0.34 -15.22 -38.75
N SER A 366 0.62 -16.14 -38.56
CA SER A 366 0.99 -16.63 -37.22
C SER A 366 1.50 -15.51 -36.30
N ARG A 367 2.18 -14.50 -36.85
CA ARG A 367 2.68 -13.33 -36.11
C ARG A 367 1.57 -12.33 -35.78
N VAL A 368 0.61 -12.12 -36.68
CA VAL A 368 -0.59 -11.31 -36.42
C VAL A 368 -1.44 -11.96 -35.33
N THR A 369 -1.74 -13.25 -35.43
CA THR A 369 -2.49 -14.01 -34.41
C THR A 369 -1.87 -13.91 -33.01
N LYS A 370 -0.52 -13.90 -32.92
CA LYS A 370 0.21 -13.70 -31.66
C LYS A 370 0.08 -12.27 -31.13
N LEU A 371 0.10 -11.26 -32.00
CA LEU A 371 -0.13 -9.86 -31.62
C LEU A 371 -1.56 -9.64 -31.13
N ASP A 372 -2.57 -10.20 -31.80
CA ASP A 372 -3.98 -10.09 -31.37
C ASP A 372 -4.21 -10.74 -30.00
N THR A 373 -3.53 -11.87 -29.73
CA THR A 373 -3.52 -12.53 -28.41
C THR A 373 -2.92 -11.62 -27.33
N LEU A 374 -1.75 -11.00 -27.62
CA LEU A 374 -1.08 -10.08 -26.70
C LEU A 374 -1.87 -8.78 -26.47
N ILE A 375 -2.54 -8.27 -27.50
CA ILE A 375 -3.44 -7.11 -27.39
C ILE A 375 -4.64 -7.45 -26.49
N SER A 376 -5.22 -8.65 -26.63
CA SER A 376 -6.32 -9.12 -25.78
C SER A 376 -5.92 -9.30 -24.32
N GLU A 377 -4.70 -9.80 -24.05
CA GLU A 377 -4.15 -9.86 -22.69
C GLU A 377 -3.89 -8.45 -22.12
N MET A 378 -3.35 -7.54 -22.94
CA MET A 378 -3.09 -6.16 -22.54
C MET A 378 -4.37 -5.40 -22.22
N ASP A 379 -5.44 -5.57 -23.02
CA ASP A 379 -6.74 -4.95 -22.80
C ASP A 379 -7.36 -5.39 -21.46
N SER A 380 -7.40 -6.71 -21.22
CA SER A 380 -7.81 -7.30 -19.93
C SER A 380 -7.02 -6.75 -18.74
N ARG A 381 -5.70 -6.58 -18.89
CA ARG A 381 -4.84 -5.97 -17.86
C ARG A 381 -5.08 -4.47 -17.68
N VAL A 382 -5.48 -3.75 -18.72
CA VAL A 382 -5.86 -2.33 -18.63
C VAL A 382 -7.21 -2.20 -17.92
N THR A 383 -8.22 -3.01 -18.26
CA THR A 383 -9.52 -3.03 -17.56
C THR A 383 -9.35 -3.30 -16.06
N GLY A 384 -8.62 -4.36 -15.69
CA GLY A 384 -8.38 -4.70 -14.29
C GLY A 384 -7.53 -3.65 -13.53
N MET A 385 -6.75 -2.84 -14.24
CA MET A 385 -6.06 -1.69 -13.65
C MET A 385 -7.01 -0.49 -13.44
N ASP A 386 -7.92 -0.23 -14.38
CA ASP A 386 -8.93 0.83 -14.26
C ASP A 386 -9.91 0.54 -13.10
N ASP A 387 -10.39 -0.70 -12.99
CA ASP A 387 -11.18 -1.18 -11.84
C ASP A 387 -10.47 -0.92 -10.50
N SER A 388 -9.18 -1.28 -10.41
CA SER A 388 -8.38 -1.11 -9.19
C SER A 388 -8.08 0.36 -8.87
N VAL A 389 -7.90 1.20 -9.88
CA VAL A 389 -7.78 2.66 -9.72
C VAL A 389 -9.11 3.25 -9.27
N GLN A 390 -10.24 2.82 -9.84
CA GLN A 390 -11.55 3.33 -9.49
C GLN A 390 -11.98 2.93 -8.06
N GLU A 391 -11.67 1.70 -7.62
CA GLU A 391 -11.85 1.28 -6.22
C GLU A 391 -11.04 2.17 -5.26
N ARG A 392 -9.75 2.39 -5.56
CA ARG A 392 -8.86 3.25 -4.76
C ARG A 392 -9.35 4.70 -4.70
N LEU A 393 -9.80 5.25 -5.82
CA LEU A 393 -10.37 6.60 -5.87
C LEU A 393 -11.62 6.72 -5.00
N ASN A 394 -12.52 5.73 -5.03
CA ASN A 394 -13.70 5.71 -4.15
C ASN A 394 -13.31 5.64 -2.66
N SER A 395 -12.32 4.82 -2.32
CA SER A 395 -11.82 4.70 -0.94
C SER A 395 -11.15 6.00 -0.44
N ILE A 396 -10.44 6.72 -1.32
CA ILE A 396 -9.83 8.02 -1.02
C ILE A 396 -10.90 9.10 -0.86
N ASP A 397 -11.95 9.09 -1.69
CA ASP A 397 -13.08 10.03 -1.62
C ASP A 397 -13.84 9.88 -0.29
N ASP A 398 -14.25 8.65 0.05
CA ASP A 398 -14.85 8.28 1.33
C ASP A 398 -14.01 8.76 2.54
N GLN A 399 -12.68 8.56 2.48
CA GLN A 399 -11.75 9.00 3.52
C GLN A 399 -11.58 10.52 3.57
N ALA A 400 -11.58 11.20 2.42
CA ALA A 400 -11.46 12.65 2.32
C ALA A 400 -12.69 13.36 2.90
N GLU A 401 -13.90 12.93 2.55
CA GLU A 401 -15.13 13.46 3.15
C GLU A 401 -15.19 13.18 4.66
N SER A 402 -14.77 11.97 5.07
CA SER A 402 -14.72 11.60 6.50
C SER A 402 -13.66 12.37 7.29
N LEU A 403 -12.58 12.82 6.63
CA LEU A 403 -11.56 13.69 7.22
C LEU A 403 -12.06 15.14 7.29
N ASP A 404 -12.65 15.68 6.22
CA ASP A 404 -13.22 17.03 6.22
C ASP A 404 -14.28 17.18 7.31
N GLY A 405 -15.22 16.24 7.40
CA GLY A 405 -16.24 16.20 8.45
C GLY A 405 -15.70 16.11 9.88
N ARG A 406 -14.45 15.69 10.08
CA ARG A 406 -13.75 15.72 11.37
C ARG A 406 -12.99 17.03 11.59
N VAL A 407 -12.29 17.52 10.58
CA VAL A 407 -11.49 18.77 10.62
C VAL A 407 -12.40 19.96 10.87
N THR A 408 -13.49 20.09 10.11
CA THR A 408 -14.51 21.15 10.25
C THR A 408 -15.23 21.15 11.61
N ASN A 409 -15.27 20.00 12.32
CA ASN A 409 -15.81 19.91 13.68
C ASN A 409 -14.77 20.17 14.78
N LEU A 410 -13.47 20.28 14.46
CA LEU A 410 -12.34 20.56 15.38
C LEU A 410 -12.32 19.71 16.66
N ARG A 411 -12.72 18.44 16.58
CA ARG A 411 -12.92 17.57 17.75
C ARG A 411 -11.88 16.46 17.90
N PRO A 412 -11.51 16.10 19.14
CA PRO A 412 -10.51 15.08 19.39
C PRO A 412 -11.08 13.68 19.13
N HIS A 413 -10.70 13.10 17.98
CA HIS A 413 -10.59 11.65 17.70
C HIS A 413 -11.66 10.76 18.35
N ARG A 414 -12.94 11.04 18.09
CA ARG A 414 -14.04 10.13 18.46
C ARG A 414 -14.21 9.07 17.39
N GLN A 415 -14.00 7.81 17.78
CA GLN A 415 -14.21 6.69 16.87
C GLN A 415 -15.70 6.47 16.59
N PHE A 416 -16.04 6.27 15.32
CA PHE A 416 -17.37 5.92 14.83
C PHE A 416 -17.25 4.87 13.73
N GLY A 417 -18.25 3.97 13.66
CA GLY A 417 -18.16 2.82 12.77
C GLY A 417 -17.00 1.89 13.16
N LYS A 418 -16.50 1.17 12.15
CA LYS A 418 -15.46 0.13 12.28
C LYS A 418 -14.05 0.67 12.01
N ASP A 419 -13.92 1.56 11.03
CA ASP A 419 -12.66 2.09 10.47
C ASP A 419 -12.54 3.63 10.59
N ASN A 420 -13.59 4.32 11.06
CA ASN A 420 -13.73 5.78 11.13
C ASN A 420 -13.97 6.48 9.78
N VAL A 421 -14.48 5.73 8.81
CA VAL A 421 -14.98 6.23 7.53
C VAL A 421 -16.52 6.18 7.55
N ILE A 422 -17.17 6.97 6.69
CA ILE A 422 -18.58 6.78 6.34
C ILE A 422 -18.66 6.69 4.82
N HIS A 423 -18.96 5.50 4.31
CA HIS A 423 -18.89 5.20 2.89
C HIS A 423 -20.02 5.85 2.08
N GLY A 424 -19.72 6.31 0.88
CA GLY A 424 -20.71 6.84 -0.05
C GLY A 424 -21.63 5.77 -0.67
N SER A 425 -22.56 6.23 -1.50
CA SER A 425 -23.53 5.36 -2.18
C SER A 425 -22.88 4.28 -3.06
N LYS A 426 -21.70 4.53 -3.62
CA LYS A 426 -20.94 3.51 -4.39
C LYS A 426 -20.63 2.25 -3.57
N TRP A 427 -20.34 2.39 -2.28
CA TRP A 427 -20.09 1.25 -1.39
C TRP A 427 -21.37 0.46 -1.11
N LEU A 428 -22.51 1.16 -0.94
CA LEU A 428 -23.83 0.53 -0.82
C LEU A 428 -24.21 -0.24 -2.09
N ALA A 429 -23.81 0.26 -3.28
CA ALA A 429 -24.01 -0.43 -4.55
C ALA A 429 -23.14 -1.70 -4.71
N SER A 430 -21.97 -1.78 -4.07
CA SER A 430 -21.10 -2.98 -4.13
C SER A 430 -21.43 -4.06 -3.09
N GLN A 431 -22.36 -3.81 -2.16
CA GLN A 431 -22.79 -4.82 -1.20
C GLN A 431 -23.72 -5.89 -1.82
N PRO A 432 -23.78 -7.11 -1.26
CA PRO A 432 -24.76 -8.12 -1.68
C PRO A 432 -26.21 -7.64 -1.49
N ALA A 433 -27.05 -7.76 -2.52
CA ALA A 433 -28.41 -7.20 -2.53
C ALA A 433 -29.38 -7.88 -1.54
N ASP A 434 -29.09 -9.12 -1.15
CA ASP A 434 -29.84 -9.93 -0.17
C ASP A 434 -29.54 -9.55 1.29
N HIS A 435 -28.46 -8.82 1.53
CA HIS A 435 -28.14 -8.30 2.86
C HIS A 435 -29.22 -7.35 3.40
N HIS A 436 -29.18 -7.15 4.71
CA HIS A 436 -30.04 -6.26 5.47
C HIS A 436 -29.19 -5.20 6.16
N VAL A 437 -29.76 -4.03 6.37
CA VAL A 437 -29.08 -2.85 6.94
C VAL A 437 -29.93 -2.20 8.01
N VAL A 438 -29.32 -1.39 8.89
CA VAL A 438 -30.07 -0.57 9.84
C VAL A 438 -29.99 0.91 9.44
N HIS A 439 -31.11 1.50 9.03
CA HIS A 439 -31.22 2.94 8.82
C HIS A 439 -31.34 3.62 10.19
N ILE A 440 -30.36 4.47 10.55
CA ILE A 440 -30.23 5.05 11.90
C ILE A 440 -30.61 6.52 11.99
N ALA A 441 -30.54 7.29 10.89
CA ALA A 441 -31.04 8.66 10.81
C ALA A 441 -31.17 9.16 9.37
N THR A 442 -31.95 10.23 9.18
CA THR A 442 -31.92 11.07 7.98
C THR A 442 -31.58 12.50 8.39
N VAL A 443 -30.60 13.13 7.74
CA VAL A 443 -30.12 14.50 8.05
C VAL A 443 -30.12 15.39 6.81
N SER A 444 -30.05 16.72 6.98
CA SER A 444 -30.18 17.69 5.88
C SER A 444 -28.86 18.13 5.24
N ASN A 445 -27.72 17.58 5.66
CA ASN A 445 -26.39 17.81 5.07
C ASN A 445 -25.40 16.76 5.59
N LYS A 446 -24.29 16.54 4.87
CA LYS A 446 -23.22 15.62 5.29
C LYS A 446 -22.57 16.00 6.64
N GLN A 447 -22.48 17.29 6.95
CA GLN A 447 -21.82 17.74 8.17
C GLN A 447 -22.56 17.33 9.45
N ASP A 448 -23.89 17.33 9.43
CA ASP A 448 -24.72 16.83 10.53
C ASP A 448 -24.70 15.29 10.61
N LEU A 449 -24.39 14.61 9.51
CA LEU A 449 -24.15 13.16 9.47
C LEU A 449 -22.90 12.81 10.28
N TYR A 450 -21.77 13.49 10.04
CA TYR A 450 -20.55 13.29 10.83
C TYR A 450 -20.75 13.65 12.32
N LYS A 451 -21.43 14.77 12.63
CA LYS A 451 -21.78 15.14 14.03
C LYS A 451 -22.65 14.08 14.72
N PHE A 452 -23.53 13.40 13.98
CA PHE A 452 -24.38 12.33 14.49
C PHE A 452 -23.55 11.06 14.75
N SER A 453 -22.70 10.67 13.81
CA SER A 453 -21.78 9.53 13.96
C SER A 453 -20.80 9.73 15.12
N GLU A 454 -20.19 10.90 15.28
CA GLU A 454 -19.37 11.23 16.47
C GLU A 454 -20.14 11.16 17.80
N ARG A 455 -21.43 11.55 17.79
CA ARG A 455 -22.28 11.57 18.98
C ARG A 455 -22.61 10.14 19.44
N TYR A 456 -22.83 9.23 18.50
CA TYR A 456 -23.29 7.86 18.77
C TYR A 456 -22.24 6.77 18.52
N GLY A 457 -21.01 7.13 18.11
CA GLY A 457 -19.90 6.20 17.78
C GLY A 457 -19.43 5.26 18.89
N ARG A 458 -19.93 5.40 20.13
CA ARG A 458 -19.82 4.36 21.17
C ARG A 458 -20.63 3.10 20.84
N TYR A 459 -21.74 3.24 20.11
CA TYR A 459 -22.67 2.17 19.73
C TYR A 459 -22.50 1.73 18.27
N LEU A 460 -22.08 2.65 17.40
CA LEU A 460 -21.83 2.38 15.98
C LEU A 460 -20.43 1.75 15.82
N LYS A 461 -20.39 0.43 15.58
CA LYS A 461 -19.17 -0.39 15.53
C LYS A 461 -19.00 -1.26 14.27
N GLU A 462 -20.08 -1.55 13.57
CA GLU A 462 -20.02 -2.05 12.18
C GLU A 462 -19.77 -0.88 11.20
N ASP A 463 -19.59 -1.20 9.92
CA ASP A 463 -19.40 -0.23 8.84
C ASP A 463 -20.56 0.80 8.77
N LEU A 464 -20.24 2.06 8.45
CA LEU A 464 -21.22 3.14 8.29
C LEU A 464 -21.23 3.62 6.83
N SER A 465 -22.41 3.95 6.31
CA SER A 465 -22.56 4.45 4.94
C SER A 465 -23.69 5.46 4.81
N TYR A 466 -23.72 6.23 3.72
CA TYR A 466 -24.76 7.21 3.45
C TYR A 466 -25.39 7.05 2.06
N LEU A 467 -26.70 7.31 2.00
CA LEU A 467 -27.50 7.42 0.79
C LEU A 467 -27.97 8.88 0.64
N PRO A 468 -27.61 9.61 -0.43
CA PRO A 468 -28.26 10.88 -0.75
C PRO A 468 -29.71 10.64 -1.18
N LEU A 469 -30.63 11.46 -0.67
CA LEU A 469 -32.06 11.43 -0.98
C LEU A 469 -32.50 12.83 -1.41
N GLN A 470 -33.11 12.98 -2.59
CA GLN A 470 -33.78 14.23 -2.95
C GLN A 470 -35.25 14.21 -2.49
N SER A 471 -35.69 15.29 -1.83
CA SER A 471 -37.09 15.47 -1.45
C SER A 471 -37.45 16.95 -1.50
N GLY A 472 -38.45 17.31 -2.31
CA GLY A 472 -38.96 18.69 -2.38
C GLY A 472 -37.93 19.77 -2.74
N GLY A 473 -36.91 19.42 -3.54
CA GLY A 473 -35.81 20.32 -3.90
C GLY A 473 -34.72 20.49 -2.83
N SER A 474 -34.84 19.81 -1.67
CA SER A 474 -33.77 19.71 -0.67
C SER A 474 -33.08 18.35 -0.75
N GLN A 475 -31.74 18.35 -0.63
CA GLN A 475 -30.97 17.12 -0.51
C GLN A 475 -30.85 16.73 0.98
N HIS A 476 -31.23 15.51 1.27
CA HIS A 476 -31.05 14.86 2.56
C HIS A 476 -30.07 13.69 2.41
N PHE A 477 -29.58 13.18 3.54
CA PHE A 477 -28.67 12.04 3.60
C PHE A 477 -29.20 11.06 4.64
N ALA A 478 -29.58 9.86 4.20
CA ALA A 478 -29.90 8.75 5.08
C ALA A 478 -28.60 8.06 5.50
N LEU A 479 -28.40 7.90 6.81
CA LEU A 479 -27.26 7.22 7.40
C LEU A 479 -27.63 5.78 7.74
N VAL A 480 -26.83 4.86 7.22
CA VAL A 480 -27.04 3.42 7.20
C VAL A 480 -25.91 2.74 7.97
N TYR A 481 -26.25 1.68 8.70
CA TYR A 481 -25.35 0.99 9.63
C TYR A 481 -25.34 -0.52 9.36
N GLY A 482 -24.14 -1.04 9.11
CA GLY A 482 -23.84 -2.44 8.85
C GLY A 482 -24.35 -2.98 7.52
N SER A 483 -23.80 -4.12 7.13
CA SER A 483 -24.18 -4.93 5.96
C SER A 483 -24.30 -6.38 6.45
N PHE A 484 -25.52 -6.80 6.80
CA PHE A 484 -25.78 -8.04 7.53
C PHE A 484 -26.39 -9.11 6.61
N ALA A 485 -25.83 -10.31 6.58
CA ALA A 485 -26.32 -11.40 5.74
C ALA A 485 -27.79 -11.77 6.02
N THR A 486 -28.21 -11.70 7.29
CA THR A 486 -29.59 -12.02 7.70
C THR A 486 -30.30 -10.88 8.43
N ARG A 487 -31.63 -10.85 8.27
CA ARG A 487 -32.52 -9.98 9.07
C ARG A 487 -32.39 -10.22 10.58
N SER A 488 -31.95 -11.40 11.01
CA SER A 488 -31.74 -11.74 12.43
C SER A 488 -30.50 -11.05 13.00
N GLU A 489 -29.42 -10.99 12.23
CA GLU A 489 -28.20 -10.24 12.59
C GLU A 489 -28.47 -8.74 12.61
N ALA A 490 -29.14 -8.19 11.58
CA ALA A 490 -29.56 -6.79 11.56
C ALA A 490 -30.45 -6.44 12.78
N LYS A 491 -31.33 -7.35 13.20
CA LYS A 491 -32.15 -7.18 14.42
C LYS A 491 -31.31 -7.24 15.70
N THR A 492 -30.28 -8.10 15.73
CA THR A 492 -29.34 -8.21 16.85
C THR A 492 -28.46 -6.97 16.97
N ALA A 493 -28.02 -6.39 15.84
CA ALA A 493 -27.33 -5.11 15.78
C ALA A 493 -28.25 -3.96 16.25
N LEU A 494 -29.49 -3.91 15.76
CA LEU A 494 -30.51 -2.95 16.19
C LEU A 494 -30.74 -2.99 17.71
N TYR A 495 -30.79 -4.18 18.33
CA TYR A 495 -30.93 -4.31 19.79
C TYR A 495 -29.71 -3.83 20.60
N ARG A 496 -28.53 -3.65 19.97
CA ARG A 496 -27.35 -3.04 20.60
C ARG A 496 -27.35 -1.51 20.50
N LEU A 497 -28.18 -0.94 19.63
CA LEU A 497 -28.33 0.51 19.49
C LEU A 497 -29.30 1.08 20.56
N PRO A 498 -29.11 2.34 20.99
CA PRO A 498 -30.10 3.06 21.77
C PRO A 498 -31.48 3.07 21.08
N ARG A 499 -32.56 2.87 21.86
CA ARG A 499 -33.96 2.86 21.38
C ARG A 499 -34.37 4.10 20.58
N TYR A 500 -33.69 5.23 20.78
CA TYR A 500 -33.87 6.43 19.97
C TYR A 500 -32.50 7.02 19.62
N LEU A 501 -32.28 7.26 18.33
CA LEU A 501 -31.13 7.99 17.81
C LEU A 501 -31.64 9.25 17.10
N GLY A 502 -31.14 10.43 17.49
CA GLY A 502 -31.65 11.71 16.96
C GLY A 502 -33.15 11.99 17.20
N GLY A 503 -33.81 11.23 18.07
CA GLY A 503 -35.27 11.31 18.30
C GLY A 503 -36.13 10.40 17.41
N ARG A 504 -35.52 9.59 16.53
CA ARG A 504 -36.22 8.53 15.76
C ARG A 504 -35.82 7.14 16.25
N GLN A 505 -36.69 6.15 16.02
CA GLN A 505 -36.33 4.74 16.14
C GLN A 505 -35.58 4.29 14.87
N PRO A 506 -34.42 3.64 14.97
CA PRO A 506 -33.78 3.02 13.81
C PRO A 506 -34.60 1.84 13.26
N SER A 507 -34.58 1.65 11.93
CA SER A 507 -35.35 0.63 11.21
C SER A 507 -34.43 -0.33 10.44
N ILE A 508 -34.91 -1.57 10.21
CA ILE A 508 -34.22 -2.55 9.36
C ILE A 508 -34.79 -2.47 7.95
N GLU A 509 -33.91 -2.29 6.97
CA GLU A 509 -34.23 -2.25 5.54
C GLU A 509 -33.42 -3.33 4.80
N SER A 510 -33.85 -3.70 3.59
CA SER A 510 -33.13 -4.64 2.72
C SER A 510 -32.20 -3.88 1.77
N MET A 511 -30.98 -4.39 1.56
CA MET A 511 -29.95 -3.74 0.74
C MET A 511 -30.46 -3.47 -0.68
N GLN A 512 -31.15 -4.42 -1.30
CA GLN A 512 -31.82 -4.23 -2.60
C GLN A 512 -32.76 -3.01 -2.67
N THR A 513 -33.40 -2.63 -1.55
CA THR A 513 -34.27 -1.44 -1.51
C THR A 513 -33.44 -0.16 -1.52
N ILE A 514 -32.33 -0.12 -0.79
CA ILE A 514 -31.39 1.00 -0.81
C ILE A 514 -30.73 1.12 -2.19
N GLN A 515 -30.32 0.01 -2.80
CA GLN A 515 -29.64 -0.02 -4.10
C GLN A 515 -30.52 0.49 -5.26
N ARG A 516 -31.84 0.33 -5.21
CA ARG A 516 -32.77 0.97 -6.17
C ARG A 516 -32.66 2.49 -6.12
N HIS A 517 -32.63 3.09 -4.92
CA HIS A 517 -32.45 4.54 -4.72
C HIS A 517 -31.03 5.06 -5.04
N ILE A 518 -30.12 4.19 -5.50
CA ILE A 518 -28.78 4.55 -6.02
C ILE A 518 -28.75 4.43 -7.56
N SER A 519 -29.77 3.77 -8.14
CA SER A 519 -29.91 3.49 -9.57
C SER A 519 -30.96 4.38 -10.26
N GLU A 520 -31.56 5.31 -9.50
CA GLU A 520 -32.54 6.34 -9.91
C GLU A 520 -31.92 7.75 -9.76
#